data_AF-A0A1C4UNQ5-F1
#
_entry.id   AF-A0A1C4UNQ5-F1
#
_cell.length_a   1.000
_cell.length_b   1.000
_cell.length_c   1.000
_cell.angle_alpha   90.00
_cell.angle_beta   90.00
_cell.angle_gamma   90.00
#
_symmetry.space_group_name_H-M   'P 1'
#
loop_
_entity.id
_entity.type
_entity.pdbx_description
1 polymer ?
#
loop_
_entity_poly.entity_id
_entity_poly.type
_entity_poly.pdbx_seq_one_letter_code
_entity_poly.pdbx_strand_id
1 'polypeptide(L)'
;MSHLDSYGSIEPRGRDRAARPALPWPEHDLGPGSQVRQAYADQPVVTWTPEEYDEARTDDQPTLVPGHPDFDRAWSTGPVPTTGGPDPHHPAGAAGPDPYPGPEGDPYAEPADPGPDPEPGTAPDPSAYDPVRPAGTAEPAPERPPGRWRGRRRPIRGGGSAAAHGRSSRAGRNLPAAIAVGLALGALILVPLFTVIEAFLGVLAVAVAVGMWEMGRAVRRADARPPMVPLIAGGVLTVGLAWWSGPDALMLGLLVTLAATLVWRLAEGKAGLGRDMTAATLIAVYVPFLAGFAALLAAVPDDGHLRVLVTLVAVVLSDTGGYAAGANFGKRKMAPTISPSKSWEGFYGSVGAAALGSALLIWLLFDVAPWWGALFGAAVSVAAVLGDLAESMIKRDLGIKDMSNLLPGHGGLMDRLDSILFAVPTAYLLLAVFAPVVS
;
A
#
# COMPACT_ATOMS: atom_id res chain seq x y z
N MET A 1 25.41 53.69 -65.18
CA MET A 1 24.90 52.89 -66.31
C MET A 1 24.03 51.79 -65.75
N SER A 2 22.81 51.72 -66.26
CA SER A 2 21.71 50.80 -65.93
C SER A 2 22.02 49.35 -66.25
N HIS A 3 21.47 48.41 -65.47
CA HIS A 3 20.52 47.39 -65.97
C HIS A 3 19.81 46.68 -64.80
N LEU A 4 18.48 46.61 -64.93
CA LEU A 4 17.48 45.96 -64.08
C LEU A 4 17.19 44.51 -64.56
N ASP A 5 16.57 43.74 -63.66
CA ASP A 5 15.68 42.56 -63.84
C ASP A 5 16.30 41.16 -64.08
N SER A 6 15.74 40.02 -63.64
CA SER A 6 14.46 39.71 -62.98
C SER A 6 14.47 38.34 -62.26
N TYR A 7 13.53 38.19 -61.32
CA TYR A 7 12.89 37.00 -60.71
C TYR A 7 13.27 35.55 -61.08
N GLY A 8 13.40 34.71 -60.03
CA GLY A 8 12.57 33.50 -59.89
C GLY A 8 13.29 32.13 -59.82
N SER A 9 13.35 31.53 -58.63
CA SER A 9 12.92 30.13 -58.35
C SER A 9 13.37 29.66 -56.95
N ILE A 10 12.47 28.94 -56.30
CA ILE A 10 12.59 28.32 -54.98
C ILE A 10 13.17 26.90 -55.15
N GLU A 11 13.81 26.40 -54.07
CA GLU A 11 14.07 24.98 -53.71
C GLU A 11 15.48 24.38 -54.01
N PRO A 12 15.89 23.28 -53.32
CA PRO A 12 16.59 23.32 -52.04
C PRO A 12 18.03 22.80 -52.15
N ARG A 13 18.99 23.41 -51.42
CA ARG A 13 20.35 22.88 -51.34
C ARG A 13 20.41 21.72 -50.35
N GLY A 14 20.51 20.51 -50.90
CA GLY A 14 21.05 19.34 -50.21
C GLY A 14 22.44 19.64 -49.66
N ARG A 15 22.70 19.13 -48.45
CA ARG A 15 24.04 19.06 -47.88
C ARG A 15 24.38 17.60 -47.67
N ASP A 16 25.45 17.22 -48.35
CA ASP A 16 26.10 15.92 -48.30
C ASP A 16 26.35 15.46 -46.85
N ARG A 17 25.94 14.23 -46.55
CA ARG A 17 26.40 13.51 -45.37
C ARG A 17 27.85 13.08 -45.62
N ALA A 18 28.78 13.85 -45.09
CA ALA A 18 30.14 13.38 -44.88
C ALA A 18 30.12 12.20 -43.89
N ALA A 19 30.71 11.08 -44.30
CA ALA A 19 30.90 9.87 -43.50
C ALA A 19 31.66 10.19 -42.20
N ARG A 20 31.12 9.75 -41.07
CA ARG A 20 31.84 9.73 -39.79
C ARG A 20 32.64 8.42 -39.68
N PRO A 21 33.89 8.47 -39.19
CA PRO A 21 34.68 7.26 -38.93
C PRO A 21 34.09 6.49 -37.74
N ALA A 22 33.93 5.17 -37.91
CA ALA A 22 33.51 4.26 -36.85
C ALA A 22 34.64 4.12 -35.81
N LEU A 23 34.29 4.27 -34.53
CA LEU A 23 35.15 3.91 -33.39
C LEU A 23 34.98 2.42 -33.06
N PRO A 24 36.05 1.73 -32.60
CA PRO A 24 36.10 0.28 -32.56
C PRO A 24 35.52 -0.27 -31.24
N TRP A 25 34.49 -1.11 -31.35
CA TRP A 25 34.11 -2.03 -30.28
C TRP A 25 34.74 -3.40 -30.57
N PRO A 26 35.23 -4.14 -29.56
CA PRO A 26 35.82 -5.46 -29.80
C PRO A 26 34.71 -6.45 -30.19
N GLU A 27 34.79 -6.96 -31.41
CA GLU A 27 33.94 -8.05 -31.88
C GLU A 27 34.32 -9.34 -31.16
N HIS A 28 33.35 -9.96 -30.49
CA HIS A 28 33.53 -11.33 -30.00
C HIS A 28 33.36 -12.29 -31.17
N ASP A 29 34.49 -12.88 -31.59
CA ASP A 29 34.53 -14.07 -32.44
C ASP A 29 33.68 -15.19 -31.81
N LEU A 30 32.50 -15.43 -32.40
CA LEU A 30 31.69 -16.61 -32.10
C LEU A 30 32.28 -17.81 -32.85
N GLY A 31 33.24 -18.48 -32.22
CA GLY A 31 33.68 -19.82 -32.61
C GLY A 31 32.55 -20.87 -32.43
N PRO A 32 32.55 -21.97 -33.20
CA PRO A 32 31.47 -22.95 -33.18
C PRO A 32 31.59 -23.83 -31.92
N GLY A 33 30.70 -23.61 -30.96
CA GLY A 33 30.73 -24.36 -29.70
C GLY A 33 29.61 -24.02 -28.73
N SER A 34 28.36 -23.92 -29.18
CA SER A 34 27.20 -23.77 -28.29
C SER A 34 26.52 -25.13 -28.04
N GLN A 35 27.09 -25.96 -27.18
CA GLN A 35 26.39 -27.16 -26.67
C GLN A 35 25.21 -26.84 -25.73
N VAL A 36 24.94 -25.56 -25.44
CA VAL A 36 23.86 -25.15 -24.52
C VAL A 36 22.55 -24.80 -25.25
N ARG A 37 22.55 -24.63 -26.59
CA ARG A 37 21.32 -24.38 -27.36
C ARG A 37 20.68 -25.62 -27.98
N GLN A 38 21.36 -26.76 -27.98
CA GLN A 38 20.87 -27.97 -28.65
C GLN A 38 20.12 -28.92 -27.71
N ALA A 39 20.25 -28.76 -26.38
CA ALA A 39 19.55 -29.60 -25.41
C ALA A 39 18.05 -29.32 -25.24
N TYR A 40 17.53 -28.22 -25.83
CA TYR A 40 16.11 -27.86 -25.76
C TYR A 40 15.36 -27.99 -27.11
N ALA A 41 16.07 -28.26 -28.20
CA ALA A 41 15.45 -28.34 -29.54
C ALA A 41 14.96 -29.75 -29.92
N ASP A 42 15.48 -30.80 -29.26
CA ASP A 42 15.21 -32.19 -29.64
C ASP A 42 14.37 -32.98 -28.61
N GLN A 43 13.68 -32.32 -27.67
CA GLN A 43 12.69 -33.03 -26.84
C GLN A 43 11.37 -33.19 -27.61
N PRO A 44 10.85 -34.41 -27.82
CA PRO A 44 9.55 -34.58 -28.44
C PRO A 44 8.48 -34.00 -27.52
N VAL A 45 7.67 -33.08 -28.05
CA VAL A 45 6.47 -32.59 -27.38
C VAL A 45 5.48 -33.76 -27.33
N VAL A 46 5.33 -34.37 -26.16
CA VAL A 46 4.30 -35.38 -25.91
C VAL A 46 2.98 -34.63 -25.72
N THR A 47 2.12 -34.68 -26.72
CA THR A 47 0.73 -34.23 -26.61
C THR A 47 -0.11 -35.39 -26.11
N TRP A 48 -0.55 -35.30 -24.86
CA TRP A 48 -1.47 -36.26 -24.26
C TRP A 48 -2.87 -36.09 -24.84
N THR A 49 -3.51 -37.20 -25.19
CA THR A 49 -4.95 -37.21 -25.45
C THR A 49 -5.73 -37.13 -24.14
N PRO A 50 -7.00 -36.68 -24.15
CA PRO A 50 -7.81 -36.59 -22.93
C PRO A 50 -7.95 -37.92 -22.18
N GLU A 51 -7.95 -39.04 -22.89
CA GLU A 51 -8.04 -40.40 -22.32
C GLU A 51 -6.75 -40.83 -21.62
N GLU A 52 -5.58 -40.48 -22.17
CA GLU A 52 -4.28 -40.76 -21.54
C GLU A 52 -4.01 -39.87 -20.32
N TYR A 53 -4.66 -38.70 -20.24
CA TYR A 53 -4.57 -37.79 -19.10
C TYR A 53 -5.33 -38.31 -17.87
N ASP A 54 -6.47 -38.99 -18.09
CA ASP A 54 -7.27 -39.59 -17.03
C ASP A 54 -6.65 -40.89 -16.47
N GLU A 55 -5.93 -41.66 -17.29
CA GLU A 55 -5.20 -42.86 -16.83
C GLU A 55 -3.95 -42.52 -15.98
N ALA A 56 -3.37 -41.33 -16.16
CA ALA A 56 -2.19 -40.88 -15.40
C ALA A 56 -2.52 -40.27 -14.02
N ARG A 57 -3.81 -40.17 -13.64
CA ARG A 57 -4.27 -39.49 -12.43
C ARG A 57 -4.20 -40.39 -11.21
N THR A 58 -3.39 -40.00 -10.22
CA THR A 58 -3.52 -40.45 -8.83
C THR A 58 -3.95 -39.27 -7.97
N ASP A 59 -5.03 -39.46 -7.21
CA ASP A 59 -5.65 -38.60 -6.18
C ASP A 59 -6.55 -37.41 -6.57
N ASP A 60 -7.58 -37.26 -5.71
CA ASP A 60 -8.79 -36.45 -5.79
C ASP A 60 -8.59 -34.94 -5.56
N GLN A 61 -8.42 -34.18 -6.65
CA GLN A 61 -8.65 -32.73 -6.66
C GLN A 61 -9.66 -32.37 -7.77
N PRO A 62 -10.74 -31.61 -7.47
CA PRO A 62 -11.71 -31.19 -8.47
C PRO A 62 -11.16 -30.06 -9.35
N THR A 63 -11.41 -30.14 -10.66
CA THR A 63 -11.01 -29.17 -11.68
C THR A 63 -11.95 -27.96 -11.68
N LEU A 64 -11.40 -26.76 -11.46
CA LEU A 64 -12.13 -25.49 -11.66
C LEU A 64 -11.97 -25.04 -13.12
N VAL A 65 -12.86 -25.54 -13.98
CA VAL A 65 -13.00 -25.08 -15.37
C VAL A 65 -14.19 -24.12 -15.48
N PRO A 66 -14.04 -22.94 -16.12
CA PRO A 66 -15.16 -22.04 -16.37
C PRO A 66 -16.30 -22.73 -17.13
N GLY A 67 -17.50 -22.74 -16.55
CA GLY A 67 -18.70 -23.39 -17.12
C GLY A 67 -19.11 -24.73 -16.48
N HIS A 68 -18.34 -25.24 -15.50
CA HIS A 68 -18.72 -26.41 -14.71
C HIS A 68 -19.55 -26.01 -13.46
N PRO A 69 -20.59 -26.77 -13.06
CA PRO A 69 -21.48 -26.41 -11.95
C PRO A 69 -20.78 -26.19 -10.58
N ASP A 70 -19.61 -26.77 -10.36
CA ASP A 70 -18.81 -26.55 -9.14
C ASP A 70 -18.01 -25.23 -9.16
N PHE A 71 -17.74 -24.68 -10.36
CA PHE A 71 -17.15 -23.35 -10.52
C PHE A 71 -18.14 -22.26 -10.07
N ASP A 72 -19.42 -22.42 -10.40
CA ASP A 72 -20.47 -21.43 -10.09
C ASP A 72 -20.87 -21.44 -8.60
N ARG A 73 -20.70 -22.57 -7.89
CA ARG A 73 -20.93 -22.65 -6.44
C ARG A 73 -19.85 -21.95 -5.62
N ALA A 74 -18.60 -21.99 -6.07
CA ALA A 74 -17.47 -21.40 -5.35
C ALA A 74 -17.57 -19.87 -5.19
N TRP A 75 -18.37 -19.20 -6.03
CA TRP A 75 -18.53 -17.75 -6.05
C TRP A 75 -19.93 -17.26 -5.61
N SER A 76 -20.81 -18.16 -5.17
CA SER A 76 -22.12 -17.80 -4.64
C SER A 76 -22.08 -17.53 -3.14
N THR A 77 -22.33 -16.28 -2.74
CA THR A 77 -22.25 -15.82 -1.34
C THR A 77 -23.45 -16.31 -0.51
N GLY A 78 -23.18 -17.17 0.48
CA GLY A 78 -24.10 -17.52 1.57
C GLY A 78 -23.32 -17.98 2.81
N PRO A 79 -23.84 -17.76 4.04
CA PRO A 79 -23.12 -18.10 5.26
C PRO A 79 -22.99 -19.63 5.40
N VAL A 80 -21.76 -20.11 5.58
CA VAL A 80 -21.44 -21.52 5.81
C VAL A 80 -21.98 -21.94 7.18
N PRO A 81 -22.88 -22.95 7.29
CA PRO A 81 -23.26 -23.51 8.57
C PRO A 81 -22.24 -24.55 9.02
N THR A 82 -21.74 -24.40 10.25
CA THR A 82 -21.03 -25.46 10.99
C THR A 82 -22.04 -26.38 11.67
N THR A 83 -22.19 -27.60 11.17
CA THR A 83 -22.82 -28.76 11.84
C THR A 83 -22.16 -30.01 11.23
N GLY A 84 -21.65 -31.02 11.93
CA GLY A 84 -22.09 -31.58 13.21
C GLY A 84 -22.72 -32.97 13.01
N GLY A 85 -21.94 -33.95 12.52
CA GLY A 85 -22.20 -35.41 12.51
C GLY A 85 -23.20 -35.97 11.47
N PRO A 86 -23.38 -37.30 11.41
CA PRO A 86 -22.40 -38.39 11.27
C PRO A 86 -22.51 -39.07 9.88
N ASP A 87 -21.40 -39.60 9.36
CA ASP A 87 -21.34 -40.28 8.05
C ASP A 87 -21.58 -41.79 8.20
N PRO A 88 -22.64 -42.38 7.63
CA PRO A 88 -22.79 -43.81 7.49
C PRO A 88 -22.37 -44.25 6.08
N HIS A 89 -21.72 -45.41 5.98
CA HIS A 89 -21.41 -46.20 4.77
C HIS A 89 -19.92 -46.24 4.35
N HIS A 90 -19.17 -47.21 4.89
CA HIS A 90 -18.46 -48.22 4.10
C HIS A 90 -18.06 -49.42 5.02
N PRO A 91 -17.75 -50.63 4.49
CA PRO A 91 -18.31 -51.89 4.93
C PRO A 91 -17.24 -52.81 5.54
N ALA A 92 -17.70 -53.93 6.06
CA ALA A 92 -16.91 -54.97 6.71
C ALA A 92 -15.87 -55.65 5.80
N GLY A 93 -14.71 -55.99 6.38
CA GLY A 93 -13.70 -56.86 5.75
C GLY A 93 -12.47 -57.16 6.62
N ALA A 94 -12.58 -58.20 7.47
CA ALA A 94 -11.57 -59.20 7.88
C ALA A 94 -10.20 -58.83 8.54
N ALA A 95 -10.07 -59.25 9.81
CA ALA A 95 -9.05 -60.14 10.42
C ALA A 95 -7.58 -59.70 10.72
N GLY A 96 -7.36 -59.23 11.97
CA GLY A 96 -6.29 -59.57 12.96
C GLY A 96 -4.80 -59.22 12.69
N PRO A 97 -3.86 -59.37 13.67
CA PRO A 97 -3.95 -59.28 15.14
C PRO A 97 -3.03 -58.17 15.75
N ASP A 98 -3.27 -57.78 17.01
CA ASP A 98 -2.40 -56.92 17.83
C ASP A 98 -1.01 -57.53 18.10
N PRO A 99 0.03 -56.68 18.19
CA PRO A 99 0.99 -56.79 19.28
C PRO A 99 1.40 -55.44 19.92
N TYR A 100 1.41 -55.42 21.26
CA TYR A 100 1.97 -54.45 22.25
C TYR A 100 3.39 -53.89 21.92
N PRO A 101 4.02 -53.01 22.75
CA PRO A 101 3.61 -51.76 23.43
C PRO A 101 4.62 -50.59 23.17
N GLY A 102 4.32 -49.39 23.69
CA GLY A 102 5.15 -48.18 23.53
C GLY A 102 6.47 -48.16 24.36
N PRO A 103 7.43 -47.28 24.02
CA PRO A 103 8.78 -47.30 24.57
C PRO A 103 8.96 -46.49 25.87
N GLU A 104 9.93 -46.99 26.64
CA GLU A 104 10.36 -46.66 27.98
C GLU A 104 11.09 -45.31 28.12
N GLY A 105 10.99 -44.72 29.31
CA GLY A 105 11.69 -43.51 29.75
C GLY A 105 13.01 -43.81 30.47
N ASP A 106 13.87 -42.79 30.45
CA ASP A 106 15.29 -42.69 30.83
C ASP A 106 15.66 -43.19 32.25
N PRO A 107 16.70 -44.04 32.42
CA PRO A 107 17.07 -44.65 33.70
C PRO A 107 18.28 -43.98 34.37
N TYR A 108 18.14 -42.79 34.94
CA TYR A 108 19.11 -42.25 35.92
C TYR A 108 18.46 -41.30 36.94
N ALA A 109 17.86 -41.85 38.00
CA ALA A 109 17.66 -41.15 39.27
C ALA A 109 17.53 -42.16 40.42
N GLU A 110 18.59 -42.28 41.22
CA GLU A 110 18.63 -43.07 42.46
C GLU A 110 18.13 -42.26 43.70
N PRO A 111 17.84 -42.93 44.83
CA PRO A 111 16.76 -42.57 45.76
C PRO A 111 17.21 -41.92 47.08
N ALA A 112 16.27 -41.30 47.81
CA ALA A 112 16.45 -40.89 49.20
C ALA A 112 15.43 -41.57 50.14
N ASP A 113 15.93 -41.92 51.32
CA ASP A 113 15.52 -42.88 52.35
C ASP A 113 14.22 -42.51 53.14
N PRO A 114 13.55 -43.47 53.82
CA PRO A 114 12.26 -43.32 54.49
C PRO A 114 12.39 -43.05 56.00
N GLY A 115 11.45 -42.27 56.56
CA GLY A 115 11.25 -42.12 58.00
C GLY A 115 10.16 -43.07 58.55
N PRO A 116 10.21 -43.50 59.84
CA PRO A 116 9.38 -44.59 60.38
C PRO A 116 8.09 -44.14 61.13
N ASP A 117 7.06 -45.02 61.12
CA ASP A 117 5.73 -44.98 61.80
C ASP A 117 5.79 -45.40 63.32
N PRO A 118 4.70 -45.65 64.13
CA PRO A 118 3.22 -45.44 64.04
C PRO A 118 2.41 -45.01 65.34
N GLU A 119 1.14 -44.57 65.14
CA GLU A 119 -0.17 -44.79 65.87
C GLU A 119 -0.49 -44.36 67.35
N PRO A 120 -1.78 -44.34 67.84
CA PRO A 120 -3.13 -44.48 67.20
C PRO A 120 -4.23 -43.47 67.69
N GLY A 121 -5.38 -43.35 67.00
CA GLY A 121 -6.62 -42.88 67.65
C GLY A 121 -7.78 -42.34 66.79
N THR A 122 -8.85 -43.13 66.69
CA THR A 122 -10.28 -42.79 66.48
C THR A 122 -10.82 -42.37 65.10
N ALA A 123 -12.00 -42.93 64.81
CA ALA A 123 -12.73 -43.06 63.54
C ALA A 123 -13.35 -41.75 62.97
N PRO A 124 -13.71 -41.71 61.67
CA PRO A 124 -14.24 -40.51 61.01
C PRO A 124 -15.75 -40.28 61.24
N ASP A 125 -16.13 -39.01 61.44
CA ASP A 125 -17.50 -38.49 61.53
C ASP A 125 -18.07 -38.14 60.13
N PRO A 126 -19.22 -38.70 59.72
CA PRO A 126 -19.85 -38.44 58.44
C PRO A 126 -20.86 -37.29 58.54
N SER A 127 -20.40 -36.04 58.52
CA SER A 127 -21.30 -34.88 58.46
C SER A 127 -20.67 -33.63 57.84
N ALA A 128 -20.27 -33.70 56.57
CA ALA A 128 -19.99 -32.51 55.76
C ALA A 128 -20.24 -32.76 54.26
N TYR A 129 -21.50 -32.92 53.89
CA TYR A 129 -21.95 -32.79 52.50
C TYR A 129 -23.05 -31.71 52.43
N ASP A 130 -22.77 -30.67 51.65
CA ASP A 130 -23.66 -29.55 51.37
C ASP A 130 -24.62 -29.93 50.21
N PRO A 131 -25.96 -29.92 50.39
CA PRO A 131 -26.87 -30.32 49.33
C PRO A 131 -27.36 -29.16 48.44
N VAL A 132 -27.45 -29.47 47.15
CA VAL A 132 -28.04 -28.70 46.05
C VAL A 132 -29.52 -28.33 46.33
N ARG A 133 -29.91 -27.06 46.12
CA ARG A 133 -31.29 -26.56 46.24
C ARG A 133 -32.13 -26.84 44.98
N PRO A 134 -33.37 -27.38 45.11
CA PRO A 134 -34.33 -27.45 44.02
C PRO A 134 -35.32 -26.28 43.99
N ALA A 135 -35.91 -26.08 42.81
CA ALA A 135 -36.91 -25.07 42.47
C ALA A 135 -38.29 -25.32 43.14
N GLY A 136 -38.99 -24.25 43.51
CA GLY A 136 -40.35 -24.29 44.08
C GLY A 136 -41.13 -22.98 43.94
N THR A 137 -42.15 -23.04 43.08
CA THR A 137 -43.47 -22.38 43.07
C THR A 137 -43.85 -21.23 44.03
N ALA A 138 -44.19 -20.10 43.40
CA ALA A 138 -45.29 -19.13 43.60
C ALA A 138 -45.96 -18.93 44.99
N GLU A 139 -45.91 -17.67 45.47
CA GLU A 139 -46.80 -17.08 46.48
C GLU A 139 -47.57 -15.88 45.88
N PRO A 140 -48.83 -15.59 46.29
CA PRO A 140 -49.69 -14.61 45.62
C PRO A 140 -49.55 -13.18 46.17
N ALA A 141 -49.73 -12.19 45.28
CA ALA A 141 -49.62 -10.75 45.57
C ALA A 141 -50.92 -10.15 46.20
N PRO A 142 -50.83 -9.10 47.04
CA PRO A 142 -52.00 -8.46 47.63
C PRO A 142 -52.72 -7.50 46.66
N GLU A 143 -54.05 -7.46 46.80
CA GLU A 143 -55.02 -6.73 45.97
C GLU A 143 -54.87 -5.19 46.02
N ARG A 144 -55.13 -4.54 44.88
CA ARG A 144 -55.24 -3.07 44.72
C ARG A 144 -56.70 -2.66 44.43
N PRO A 145 -57.17 -1.48 44.92
CA PRO A 145 -58.56 -1.05 44.76
C PRO A 145 -58.87 -0.53 43.34
N PRO A 146 -60.16 -0.49 42.93
CA PRO A 146 -60.56 -0.25 41.55
C PRO A 146 -60.76 1.23 41.24
N GLY A 147 -60.19 1.70 40.12
CA GLY A 147 -60.25 3.10 39.69
C GLY A 147 -60.20 3.29 38.17
N ARG A 148 -61.33 2.98 37.53
CA ARG A 148 -61.95 3.60 36.34
C ARG A 148 -61.13 4.45 35.31
N TRP A 149 -61.18 3.93 34.07
CA TRP A 149 -61.45 4.57 32.76
C TRP A 149 -60.35 5.15 31.85
N ARG A 150 -60.29 4.52 30.65
CA ARG A 150 -60.19 5.06 29.27
C ARG A 150 -58.88 5.68 28.76
N GLY A 151 -58.19 4.90 27.91
CA GLY A 151 -58.18 5.18 26.46
C GLY A 151 -56.87 5.67 25.83
N ARG A 152 -56.10 4.76 25.22
CA ARG A 152 -55.62 4.83 23.82
C ARG A 152 -54.79 3.60 23.47
N ARG A 153 -55.14 2.96 22.35
CA ARG A 153 -54.39 1.85 21.75
C ARG A 153 -53.02 2.37 21.25
N ARG A 154 -51.94 1.70 21.64
CA ARG A 154 -50.63 1.77 20.97
C ARG A 154 -50.46 0.50 20.12
N PRO A 155 -50.16 0.59 18.82
CA PRO A 155 -49.46 -0.46 18.12
C PRO A 155 -47.96 -0.13 18.14
N ILE A 156 -47.11 -0.98 18.71
CA ILE A 156 -45.68 -0.92 18.42
C ILE A 156 -45.29 -2.19 17.68
N ARG A 157 -45.12 -1.97 16.38
CA ARG A 157 -44.51 -2.80 15.35
C ARG A 157 -43.10 -3.22 15.78
N GLY A 158 -42.77 -4.48 15.53
CA GLY A 158 -41.37 -4.89 15.35
C GLY A 158 -40.78 -4.29 14.07
N GLY A 159 -39.45 -4.18 14.04
CA GLY A 159 -38.70 -3.85 12.83
C GLY A 159 -37.40 -3.09 13.10
N GLY A 160 -36.28 -3.80 12.97
CA GLY A 160 -35.03 -3.30 12.37
C GLY A 160 -34.31 -2.16 13.08
N SER A 161 -33.30 -2.50 13.88
CA SER A 161 -32.21 -1.58 14.23
C SER A 161 -31.35 -1.31 12.99
N ALA A 162 -31.78 -0.38 12.15
CA ALA A 162 -30.89 0.32 11.24
C ALA A 162 -30.10 1.35 12.06
N ALA A 163 -28.86 1.00 12.41
CA ALA A 163 -27.91 1.92 13.02
C ALA A 163 -27.56 3.03 12.02
N ALA A 164 -28.35 4.12 12.08
CA ALA A 164 -28.03 5.37 11.42
C ALA A 164 -26.70 5.89 11.98
N HIS A 165 -25.62 5.72 11.23
CA HIS A 165 -24.36 6.42 11.44
C HIS A 165 -24.60 7.91 11.19
N GLY A 166 -25.02 8.61 12.25
CA GLY A 166 -25.08 10.05 12.29
C GLY A 166 -23.69 10.63 12.06
N ARG A 167 -23.47 11.21 10.88
CA ARG A 167 -22.33 12.09 10.61
C ARG A 167 -22.40 13.25 11.59
N SER A 168 -21.46 13.32 12.52
CA SER A 168 -21.10 14.58 13.16
C SER A 168 -19.64 14.89 12.84
N SER A 169 -19.41 15.51 11.69
CA SER A 169 -18.16 16.21 11.49
C SER A 169 -18.19 17.46 12.37
N ARG A 170 -17.44 17.44 13.48
CA ARG A 170 -17.07 18.65 14.23
C ARG A 170 -16.05 19.50 13.45
N ALA A 171 -16.30 19.73 12.15
CA ALA A 171 -15.38 20.38 11.22
C ALA A 171 -15.45 21.92 11.22
N GLY A 172 -16.19 22.53 12.17
CA GLY A 172 -16.43 23.99 12.16
C GLY A 172 -15.59 24.82 13.14
N ARG A 173 -14.79 24.22 14.04
CA ARG A 173 -14.17 24.99 15.15
C ARG A 173 -12.73 25.45 14.93
N ASN A 174 -12.02 24.91 13.93
CA ASN A 174 -10.58 25.15 13.73
C ASN A 174 -10.21 25.61 12.32
N LEU A 175 -11.16 26.15 11.53
CA LEU A 175 -10.86 26.59 10.15
C LEU A 175 -9.69 27.59 10.07
N PRO A 176 -9.57 28.60 10.96
CA PRO A 176 -8.41 29.50 10.95
C PRO A 176 -7.10 28.78 11.28
N ALA A 177 -7.13 27.83 12.22
CA ALA A 177 -5.95 27.04 12.59
C ALA A 177 -5.51 26.13 11.43
N ALA A 178 -6.46 25.57 10.68
CA ALA A 178 -6.16 24.76 9.50
C ALA A 178 -5.50 25.56 8.38
N ILE A 179 -6.02 26.77 8.11
CA ILE A 179 -5.41 27.69 7.15
C ILE A 179 -4.00 28.08 7.62
N ALA A 180 -3.83 28.42 8.90
CA ALA A 180 -2.52 28.80 9.44
C ALA A 180 -1.48 27.67 9.33
N VAL A 181 -1.86 26.43 9.63
CA VAL A 181 -0.98 25.26 9.47
C VAL A 181 -0.65 25.03 8.00
N GLY A 182 -1.64 25.10 7.10
CA GLY A 182 -1.41 24.95 5.66
C GLY A 182 -0.46 26.02 5.11
N LEU A 183 -0.64 27.28 5.50
CA LEU A 183 0.26 28.38 5.12
C LEU A 183 1.65 28.21 5.70
N ALA A 184 1.77 27.76 6.96
CA ALA A 184 3.06 27.52 7.58
C ALA A 184 3.83 26.38 6.89
N LEU A 185 3.16 25.27 6.54
CA LEU A 185 3.75 24.18 5.78
C LEU A 185 4.11 24.60 4.36
N GLY A 186 3.24 25.37 3.69
CA GLY A 186 3.52 25.95 2.38
C GLY A 186 4.74 26.87 2.42
N ALA A 187 4.85 27.74 3.42
CA ALA A 187 6.01 28.61 3.60
C ALA A 187 7.28 27.82 3.95
N LEU A 188 7.18 26.78 4.77
CA LEU A 188 8.29 25.89 5.11
C LEU A 188 8.89 25.20 3.88
N ILE A 189 8.08 24.96 2.85
CA ILE A 189 8.54 24.38 1.58
C ILE A 189 9.01 25.47 0.61
N LEU A 190 8.17 26.49 0.37
CA LEU A 190 8.41 27.48 -0.68
C LEU A 190 9.52 28.49 -0.34
N VAL A 191 9.63 28.92 0.92
CA VAL A 191 10.69 29.88 1.30
C VAL A 191 12.08 29.33 1.03
N PRO A 192 12.48 28.15 1.55
CA PRO A 192 13.80 27.61 1.24
C PRO A 192 13.94 27.26 -0.24
N LEU A 193 12.88 26.76 -0.89
CA LEU A 193 12.92 26.43 -2.33
C LEU A 193 13.35 27.61 -3.22
N PHE A 194 12.96 28.84 -2.87
CA PHE A 194 13.28 30.05 -3.64
C PHE A 194 14.45 30.88 -3.09
N THR A 195 14.95 30.59 -1.88
CA THR A 195 16.01 31.39 -1.24
C THR A 195 17.33 30.65 -1.09
N VAL A 196 17.29 29.43 -0.57
CA VAL A 196 18.45 28.58 -0.31
C VAL A 196 18.01 27.14 -0.61
N ILE A 197 18.23 26.71 -1.84
CA ILE A 197 17.67 25.45 -2.34
C ILE A 197 18.22 24.23 -1.58
N GLU A 198 19.41 24.34 -1.02
CA GLU A 198 20.01 23.36 -0.11
C GLU A 198 19.24 23.24 1.22
N ALA A 199 18.63 24.34 1.69
CA ALA A 199 17.75 24.30 2.85
C ALA A 199 16.45 23.55 2.52
N PHE A 200 15.96 23.60 1.28
CA PHE A 200 14.83 22.80 0.84
C PHE A 200 15.17 21.30 0.87
N LEU A 201 16.38 20.92 0.46
CA LEU A 201 16.86 19.54 0.61
C LEU A 201 16.86 19.10 2.08
N GLY A 202 17.25 19.98 3.01
CA GLY A 202 17.14 19.73 4.45
C GLY A 202 15.71 19.48 4.92
N VAL A 203 14.75 20.31 4.47
CA VAL A 203 13.31 20.12 4.76
C VAL A 203 12.81 18.79 4.21
N LEU A 204 13.18 18.46 2.96
CA LEU A 204 12.82 17.19 2.32
C LEU A 204 13.38 15.98 3.08
N ALA A 205 14.65 16.04 3.49
CA ALA A 205 15.30 14.99 4.27
C ALA A 205 14.59 14.75 5.62
N VAL A 206 14.22 15.83 6.31
CA VAL A 206 13.44 15.74 7.56
C VAL A 206 12.05 15.16 7.30
N ALA A 207 11.37 15.60 6.25
CA ALA A 207 10.06 15.09 5.90
C ALA A 207 10.08 13.58 5.59
N VAL A 208 11.11 13.13 4.86
CA VAL A 208 11.36 11.71 4.56
C VAL A 208 11.63 10.92 5.84
N ALA A 209 12.50 11.41 6.73
CA ALA A 209 12.78 10.73 8.00
C ALA A 209 11.53 10.58 8.87
N VAL A 210 10.71 11.64 8.97
CA VAL A 210 9.45 11.61 9.73
C VAL A 210 8.43 10.68 9.07
N GLY A 211 8.27 10.73 7.75
CA GLY A 211 7.37 9.83 7.02
C GLY A 211 7.75 8.35 7.17
N MET A 212 9.05 8.04 7.10
CA MET A 212 9.57 6.69 7.35
C MET A 212 9.31 6.26 8.80
N TRP A 213 9.49 7.16 9.77
CA TRP A 213 9.18 6.88 11.17
C TRP A 213 7.69 6.61 11.41
N GLU A 214 6.79 7.39 10.80
CA GLU A 214 5.34 7.18 10.86
C GLU A 214 4.95 5.85 10.22
N MET A 215 5.44 5.55 9.01
CA MET A 215 5.18 4.28 8.34
C MET A 215 5.73 3.10 9.13
N GLY A 216 6.94 3.23 9.69
CA GLY A 216 7.52 2.24 10.61
C GLY A 216 6.65 1.98 11.84
N ARG A 217 5.98 3.01 12.38
CA ARG A 217 5.01 2.87 13.47
C ARG A 217 3.71 2.22 13.02
N ALA A 218 3.26 2.50 11.80
CA ALA A 218 2.07 1.91 11.23
C ALA A 218 2.23 0.40 11.05
N VAL A 219 3.31 -0.04 10.40
CA VAL A 219 3.55 -1.48 10.10
C VAL A 219 3.78 -2.33 11.35
N ARG A 220 4.22 -1.72 12.47
CA ARG A 220 4.30 -2.41 13.77
C ARG A 220 2.95 -2.95 14.27
N ARG A 221 1.82 -2.39 13.81
CA ARG A 221 0.49 -2.92 14.13
C ARG A 221 0.17 -4.24 13.43
N ALA A 222 0.81 -4.50 12.30
CA ALA A 222 0.82 -5.80 11.62
C ALA A 222 1.96 -6.71 12.14
N ASP A 223 2.52 -6.39 13.32
CA ASP A 223 3.64 -7.08 13.98
C ASP A 223 4.96 -7.09 13.16
N ALA A 224 5.06 -6.30 12.09
CA ALA A 224 6.31 -6.09 11.36
C ALA A 224 7.25 -5.15 12.12
N ARG A 225 8.53 -5.52 12.24
CA ARG A 225 9.58 -4.79 12.95
C ARG A 225 10.77 -4.51 12.02
N PRO A 226 10.59 -3.72 10.95
CA PRO A 226 11.70 -3.35 10.09
C PRO A 226 12.79 -2.61 10.89
N PRO A 227 14.08 -2.80 10.55
CA PRO A 227 15.18 -2.19 11.27
C PRO A 227 15.25 -0.69 10.95
N MET A 228 14.57 0.12 11.77
CA MET A 228 14.33 1.53 11.48
C MET A 228 15.60 2.37 11.38
N VAL A 229 16.67 2.01 12.10
CA VAL A 229 17.93 2.77 12.12
C VAL A 229 18.61 2.76 10.75
N PRO A 230 19.01 1.60 10.18
CA PRO A 230 19.59 1.57 8.85
C PRO A 230 18.60 2.02 7.78
N LEU A 231 17.30 1.79 7.97
CA LEU A 231 16.27 2.20 7.03
C LEU A 231 16.18 3.73 6.92
N ILE A 232 16.01 4.46 8.02
CA ILE A 232 15.93 5.93 8.01
C ILE A 232 17.27 6.56 7.58
N ALA A 233 18.39 6.07 8.10
CA ALA A 233 19.71 6.59 7.72
C ALA A 233 19.98 6.41 6.22
N GLY A 234 19.71 5.21 5.69
CA GLY A 234 19.83 4.91 4.27
C GLY A 234 18.85 5.71 3.41
N GLY A 235 17.61 5.89 3.86
CA GLY A 235 16.59 6.69 3.17
C GLY A 235 16.97 8.16 3.05
N VAL A 236 17.43 8.79 4.13
CA VAL A 236 17.91 10.18 4.11
C VAL A 236 19.14 10.32 3.22
N LEU A 237 20.09 9.38 3.32
CA LEU A 237 21.28 9.37 2.47
C LEU A 237 20.90 9.21 0.99
N THR A 238 19.94 8.35 0.67
CA THR A 238 19.45 8.13 -0.70
C THR A 238 18.92 9.42 -1.34
N VAL A 239 18.16 10.22 -0.58
CA VAL A 239 17.66 11.53 -1.06
C VAL A 239 18.79 12.52 -1.28
N GLY A 240 19.78 12.57 -0.38
CA GLY A 240 20.97 13.41 -0.55
C GLY A 240 21.82 12.98 -1.75
N LEU A 241 22.02 11.68 -1.94
CA LEU A 241 22.76 11.13 -3.08
C LEU A 241 22.04 11.42 -4.41
N ALA A 242 20.71 11.35 -4.43
CA ALA A 242 19.93 11.72 -5.60
C ALA A 242 20.19 13.17 -6.01
N TRP A 243 20.22 14.10 -5.04
CA TRP A 243 20.55 15.50 -5.30
C TRP A 243 21.93 15.70 -5.93
N TRP A 244 22.97 15.08 -5.35
CA TRP A 244 24.36 15.33 -5.78
C TRP A 244 24.81 14.50 -6.98
N SER A 245 24.23 13.32 -7.19
CA SER A 245 24.75 12.31 -8.10
C SER A 245 23.71 11.73 -9.05
N GLY A 246 22.48 12.28 -9.02
CA GLY A 246 21.46 11.99 -10.03
C GLY A 246 20.72 10.66 -9.84
N PRO A 247 20.00 10.20 -10.88
CA PRO A 247 19.08 9.07 -10.78
C PRO A 247 19.76 7.72 -10.51
N ASP A 248 20.98 7.52 -10.99
CA ASP A 248 21.74 6.28 -10.72
C ASP A 248 22.05 6.15 -9.22
N ALA A 249 22.40 7.27 -8.59
CA ALA A 249 22.66 7.31 -7.16
C ALA A 249 21.40 7.12 -6.31
N LEU A 250 20.23 7.55 -6.81
CA LEU A 250 18.93 7.23 -6.22
C LEU A 250 18.66 5.71 -6.23
N MET A 251 18.90 5.03 -7.35
CA MET A 251 18.77 3.56 -7.45
C MET A 251 19.76 2.85 -6.52
N LEU A 252 21.03 3.25 -6.56
CA LEU A 252 22.08 2.67 -5.71
C LEU A 252 21.79 2.91 -4.22
N GLY A 253 21.29 4.09 -3.85
CA GLY A 253 20.88 4.40 -2.48
C GLY A 253 19.77 3.47 -1.99
N LEU A 254 18.76 3.20 -2.82
CA LEU A 254 17.72 2.21 -2.50
C LEU A 254 18.32 0.82 -2.30
N LEU A 255 19.15 0.34 -3.23
CA LEU A 255 19.76 -0.99 -3.15
C LEU A 255 20.64 -1.14 -1.91
N VAL A 256 21.48 -0.15 -1.61
CA VAL A 256 22.34 -0.14 -0.42
C VAL A 256 21.52 -0.07 0.85
N THR A 257 20.43 0.69 0.88
CA THR A 257 19.52 0.76 2.03
C THR A 257 18.87 -0.60 2.30
N LEU A 258 18.38 -1.28 1.26
CA LEU A 258 17.79 -2.62 1.40
C LEU A 258 18.82 -3.68 1.77
N ALA A 259 20.04 -3.59 1.24
CA ALA A 259 21.14 -4.48 1.65
C ALA A 259 21.53 -4.26 3.11
N ALA A 260 21.64 -3.00 3.57
CA ALA A 260 21.95 -2.67 4.95
C ALA A 260 20.87 -3.14 5.92
N THR A 261 19.58 -3.00 5.56
CA THR A 261 18.47 -3.50 6.39
C THR A 261 18.44 -5.03 6.43
N LEU A 262 18.75 -5.70 5.32
CA LEU A 262 18.89 -7.15 5.28
C LEU A 262 20.02 -7.64 6.18
N VAL A 263 21.22 -7.05 6.07
CA VAL A 263 22.37 -7.39 6.92
C VAL A 263 22.05 -7.19 8.39
N TRP A 264 21.39 -6.08 8.73
CA TRP A 264 20.95 -5.80 10.09
C TRP A 264 19.98 -6.88 10.61
N ARG A 265 18.98 -7.27 9.82
CA ARG A 265 18.02 -8.32 10.24
C ARG A 265 18.65 -9.70 10.32
N LEU A 266 19.62 -10.01 9.45
CA LEU A 266 20.35 -11.28 9.52
C LEU A 266 21.13 -11.42 10.85
N ALA A 267 21.65 -10.31 11.38
CA ALA A 267 22.30 -10.29 12.70
C ALA A 267 21.32 -10.49 13.87
N GLU A 268 20.05 -10.11 13.72
CA GLU A 268 19.00 -10.24 14.74
C GLU A 268 18.26 -11.60 14.69
N GLY A 269 18.50 -12.42 13.65
CA GLY A 269 17.95 -13.77 13.50
C GLY A 269 16.82 -13.89 12.46
N LYS A 270 16.41 -15.14 12.19
CA LYS A 270 15.50 -15.48 11.06
C LYS A 270 14.01 -15.24 11.36
N ALA A 271 13.62 -15.12 12.62
CA ALA A 271 12.22 -15.00 13.01
C ALA A 271 11.62 -13.70 12.46
N GLY A 272 10.53 -13.81 11.69
CA GLY A 272 9.84 -12.66 11.11
C GLY A 272 10.58 -11.98 9.94
N LEU A 273 11.71 -12.53 9.46
CA LEU A 273 12.56 -11.90 8.43
C LEU A 273 11.77 -11.50 7.18
N GLY A 274 10.96 -12.40 6.63
CA GLY A 274 10.17 -12.12 5.42
C GLY A 274 9.23 -10.93 5.61
N ARG A 275 8.45 -10.93 6.70
CA ARG A 275 7.52 -9.85 7.04
C ARG A 275 8.24 -8.51 7.23
N ASP A 276 9.36 -8.52 7.94
CA ASP A 276 10.11 -7.29 8.24
C ASP A 276 10.79 -6.72 7.00
N MET A 277 11.30 -7.59 6.12
CA MET A 277 11.89 -7.18 4.85
C MET A 277 10.82 -6.69 3.86
N THR A 278 9.64 -7.31 3.81
CA THR A 278 8.52 -6.76 3.02
C THR A 278 8.14 -5.37 3.48
N ALA A 279 8.03 -5.16 4.80
CA ALA A 279 7.73 -3.84 5.37
C ALA A 279 8.87 -2.83 5.11
N ALA A 280 10.14 -3.24 5.26
CA ALA A 280 11.30 -2.39 4.98
C ALA A 280 11.35 -1.98 3.50
N THR A 281 11.11 -2.91 2.58
CA THR A 281 11.05 -2.64 1.13
C THR A 281 9.91 -1.69 0.79
N LEU A 282 8.72 -1.93 1.35
CA LEU A 282 7.59 -1.01 1.18
C LEU A 282 7.97 0.40 1.64
N ILE A 283 8.53 0.56 2.85
CA ILE A 283 8.93 1.86 3.38
C ILE A 283 10.01 2.52 2.52
N ALA A 284 11.05 1.79 2.13
CA ALA A 284 12.19 2.31 1.36
C ALA A 284 11.78 2.75 -0.05
N VAL A 285 10.93 1.97 -0.72
CA VAL A 285 10.43 2.32 -2.06
C VAL A 285 9.42 3.45 -1.94
N TYR A 286 8.45 3.36 -1.04
CA TYR A 286 7.33 4.29 -0.98
C TYR A 286 7.72 5.69 -0.51
N VAL A 287 8.64 5.80 0.47
CA VAL A 287 8.98 7.11 1.07
C VAL A 287 10.24 7.74 0.48
N PRO A 288 11.48 7.30 0.81
CA PRO A 288 12.68 8.02 0.36
C PRO A 288 12.94 7.88 -1.13
N PHE A 289 12.64 6.73 -1.74
CA PHE A 289 12.90 6.54 -3.17
C PHE A 289 11.98 7.40 -4.05
N LEU A 290 10.67 7.38 -3.79
CA LEU A 290 9.74 8.27 -4.49
C LEU A 290 10.05 9.74 -4.18
N ALA A 291 10.29 10.11 -2.92
CA ALA A 291 10.68 11.47 -2.54
C ALA A 291 12.01 11.93 -3.17
N GLY A 292 12.92 10.99 -3.46
CA GLY A 292 14.19 11.26 -4.13
C GLY A 292 14.01 11.91 -5.51
N PHE A 293 12.89 11.67 -6.20
CA PHE A 293 12.58 12.38 -7.44
C PHE A 293 12.28 13.87 -7.22
N ALA A 294 11.79 14.28 -6.05
CA ALA A 294 11.69 15.69 -5.70
C ALA A 294 13.07 16.33 -5.53
N ALA A 295 14.04 15.59 -4.96
CA ALA A 295 15.43 16.04 -4.90
C ALA A 295 16.05 16.15 -6.30
N LEU A 296 15.79 15.18 -7.19
CA LEU A 296 16.25 15.24 -8.59
C LEU A 296 15.67 16.43 -9.35
N LEU A 297 14.37 16.71 -9.19
CA LEU A 297 13.73 17.89 -9.78
C LEU A 297 14.37 19.18 -9.28
N ALA A 298 14.61 19.27 -7.97
CA ALA A 298 15.17 20.46 -7.33
C ALA A 298 16.65 20.66 -7.64
N ALA A 299 17.41 19.58 -7.88
CA ALA A 299 18.82 19.62 -8.24
C ALA A 299 19.08 20.08 -9.68
N VAL A 300 18.05 20.22 -10.51
CA VAL A 300 18.23 20.72 -11.88
C VAL A 300 18.76 22.17 -11.84
N PRO A 301 19.88 22.46 -12.52
CA PRO A 301 20.43 23.81 -12.59
C PRO A 301 19.43 24.82 -13.13
N ASP A 302 19.49 26.05 -12.62
CA ASP A 302 18.71 27.23 -13.02
C ASP A 302 17.20 27.17 -12.78
N ASP A 303 16.52 26.07 -13.09
CA ASP A 303 15.05 25.97 -13.08
C ASP A 303 14.48 24.92 -12.10
N GLY A 304 15.32 24.24 -11.31
CA GLY A 304 14.87 23.17 -10.41
C GLY A 304 13.79 23.59 -9.42
N HIS A 305 13.86 24.82 -8.90
CA HIS A 305 12.84 25.39 -8.04
C HIS A 305 11.48 25.57 -8.75
N LEU A 306 11.47 25.93 -10.04
CA LEU A 306 10.26 26.04 -10.86
C LEU A 306 9.68 24.67 -11.15
N ARG A 307 10.52 23.66 -11.41
CA ARG A 307 10.06 22.27 -11.64
C ARG A 307 9.35 21.69 -10.44
N VAL A 308 9.89 21.91 -9.24
CA VAL A 308 9.21 21.55 -7.99
C VAL A 308 7.91 22.34 -7.83
N LEU A 309 7.93 23.66 -8.07
CA LEU A 309 6.74 24.52 -7.95
C LEU A 309 5.59 24.02 -8.83
N VAL A 310 5.82 23.81 -10.14
CA VAL A 310 4.75 23.39 -11.06
C VAL A 310 4.19 22.03 -10.69
N THR A 311 5.03 21.14 -10.15
CA THR A 311 4.60 19.82 -9.65
C THR A 311 3.68 19.97 -8.43
N LEU A 312 4.08 20.77 -7.44
CA LEU A 312 3.26 21.03 -6.25
C LEU A 312 1.94 21.72 -6.60
N VAL A 313 1.97 22.70 -7.51
CA VAL A 313 0.73 23.37 -7.94
C VAL A 313 -0.18 22.41 -8.70
N ALA A 314 0.34 21.52 -9.55
CA ALA A 314 -0.47 20.51 -10.23
C ALA A 314 -1.18 19.57 -9.22
N VAL A 315 -0.49 19.14 -8.16
CA VAL A 315 -1.10 18.34 -7.07
C VAL A 315 -2.18 19.15 -6.34
N VAL A 316 -1.90 20.39 -5.95
CA VAL A 316 -2.88 21.25 -5.26
C VAL A 316 -4.12 21.50 -6.13
N LEU A 317 -3.94 21.71 -7.43
CA LEU A 317 -5.05 21.87 -8.38
C LEU A 317 -5.83 20.57 -8.56
N SER A 318 -5.15 19.42 -8.59
CA SER A 318 -5.80 18.10 -8.60
C SER A 318 -6.71 17.92 -7.39
N ASP A 319 -6.22 18.21 -6.19
CA ASP A 319 -7.00 18.07 -4.95
C ASP A 319 -8.18 19.05 -4.90
N THR A 320 -7.92 20.31 -5.25
CA THR A 320 -8.93 21.38 -5.24
C THR A 320 -10.02 21.13 -6.28
N GLY A 321 -9.63 20.78 -7.51
CA GLY A 321 -10.55 20.44 -8.59
C GLY A 321 -11.38 19.21 -8.27
N GLY A 322 -10.75 18.19 -7.66
CA GLY A 322 -11.44 16.97 -7.23
C GLY A 322 -12.44 17.20 -6.13
N TYR A 323 -12.06 18.01 -5.13
CA TYR A 323 -12.96 18.41 -4.06
C TYR A 323 -14.14 19.23 -4.59
N ALA A 324 -13.90 20.24 -5.43
CA ALA A 324 -14.95 21.10 -5.97
C ALA A 324 -15.93 20.33 -6.87
N ALA A 325 -15.41 19.52 -7.81
CA ALA A 325 -16.26 18.72 -8.69
C ALA A 325 -16.96 17.59 -7.93
N GLY A 326 -16.27 16.94 -7.00
CA GLY A 326 -16.83 15.87 -6.18
C GLY A 326 -17.93 16.36 -5.23
N ALA A 327 -17.78 17.54 -4.63
CA ALA A 327 -18.78 18.12 -3.74
C ALA A 327 -20.04 18.57 -4.50
N ASN A 328 -19.87 19.13 -5.70
CA ASN A 328 -20.99 19.69 -6.49
C ASN A 328 -21.69 18.64 -7.37
N PHE A 329 -20.94 17.65 -7.87
CA PHE A 329 -21.44 16.72 -8.90
C PHE A 329 -21.21 15.23 -8.56
N GLY A 330 -20.56 14.91 -7.44
CA GLY A 330 -20.19 13.54 -7.09
C GLY A 330 -21.38 12.63 -6.83
N LYS A 331 -21.73 11.81 -7.83
CA LYS A 331 -22.82 10.83 -7.75
C LYS A 331 -22.28 9.40 -7.73
N ARG A 332 -21.24 9.11 -8.51
CA ARG A 332 -20.70 7.76 -8.68
C ARG A 332 -19.40 7.58 -7.92
N LYS A 333 -19.38 6.67 -6.94
CA LYS A 333 -18.18 6.35 -6.15
C LYS A 333 -17.18 5.56 -6.99
N MET A 334 -15.90 5.90 -6.84
CA MET A 334 -14.81 5.25 -7.59
C MET A 334 -14.29 4.01 -6.87
N ALA A 335 -14.01 4.12 -5.57
CA ALA A 335 -13.43 3.02 -4.78
C ALA A 335 -14.16 2.87 -3.43
N PRO A 336 -15.39 2.32 -3.38
CA PRO A 336 -16.24 2.34 -2.19
C PRO A 336 -15.63 1.67 -0.95
N THR A 337 -14.87 0.59 -1.15
CA THR A 337 -14.26 -0.21 -0.07
C THR A 337 -12.99 0.42 0.50
N ILE A 338 -12.23 1.13 -0.34
CA ILE A 338 -10.91 1.68 -0.01
C ILE A 338 -11.04 3.16 0.40
N SER A 339 -11.76 3.95 -0.40
CA SER A 339 -11.95 5.38 -0.23
C SER A 339 -13.39 5.80 -0.54
N PRO A 340 -14.31 5.72 0.44
CA PRO A 340 -15.75 5.97 0.23
C PRO A 340 -16.10 7.42 -0.15
N SER A 341 -15.16 8.36 0.00
CA SER A 341 -15.37 9.76 -0.37
C SER A 341 -15.08 10.04 -1.86
N LYS A 342 -14.22 9.27 -2.53
CA LYS A 342 -13.80 9.54 -3.91
C LYS A 342 -14.89 9.19 -4.93
N SER A 343 -15.11 10.08 -5.90
CA SER A 343 -16.09 9.92 -6.99
C SER A 343 -15.44 10.06 -8.37
N TRP A 344 -16.06 9.47 -9.39
CA TRP A 344 -15.64 9.61 -10.78
C TRP A 344 -15.73 11.07 -11.26
N GLU A 345 -16.78 11.79 -10.86
CA GLU A 345 -16.93 13.20 -11.22
C GLU A 345 -15.86 14.08 -10.55
N GLY A 346 -15.47 13.73 -9.32
CA GLY A 346 -14.33 14.34 -8.64
C GLY A 346 -13.03 14.10 -9.41
N PHE A 347 -12.76 12.85 -9.80
CA PHE A 347 -11.55 12.51 -10.57
C PHE A 347 -11.43 13.29 -11.89
N TYR A 348 -12.50 13.39 -12.69
CA TYR A 348 -12.46 14.20 -13.90
C TYR A 348 -12.24 15.70 -13.59
N GLY A 349 -12.78 16.20 -12.47
CA GLY A 349 -12.50 17.54 -11.98
C GLY A 349 -11.04 17.76 -11.58
N SER A 350 -10.43 16.78 -10.90
CA SER A 350 -8.99 16.79 -10.56
C SER A 350 -8.13 16.88 -11.82
N VAL A 351 -8.36 15.97 -12.77
CA VAL A 351 -7.60 15.90 -14.03
C VAL A 351 -7.77 17.18 -14.83
N GLY A 352 -9.00 17.67 -14.99
CA GLY A 352 -9.27 18.90 -15.73
C GLY A 352 -8.61 20.13 -15.11
N ALA A 353 -8.72 20.31 -13.79
CA ALA A 353 -8.13 21.46 -13.09
C ALA A 353 -6.59 21.43 -13.15
N ALA A 354 -5.98 20.28 -12.89
CA ALA A 354 -4.53 20.10 -12.96
C ALA A 354 -4.00 20.30 -14.39
N ALA A 355 -4.69 19.76 -15.40
CA ALA A 355 -4.32 19.94 -16.81
C ALA A 355 -4.37 21.42 -17.23
N LEU A 356 -5.45 22.14 -16.92
CA LEU A 356 -5.59 23.55 -17.30
C LEU A 356 -4.56 24.44 -16.60
N GLY A 357 -4.37 24.28 -15.29
CA GLY A 357 -3.38 25.10 -14.57
C GLY A 357 -1.95 24.77 -14.95
N SER A 358 -1.64 23.50 -15.21
CA SER A 358 -0.31 23.10 -15.68
C SER A 358 -0.04 23.55 -17.11
N ALA A 359 -1.04 23.54 -18.00
CA ALA A 359 -0.94 24.10 -19.35
C ALA A 359 -0.53 25.58 -19.31
N LEU A 360 -1.15 26.36 -18.42
CA LEU A 360 -0.82 27.76 -18.23
C LEU A 360 0.56 27.96 -17.62
N LEU A 361 0.87 27.27 -16.51
CA LEU A 361 2.14 27.45 -15.80
C LEU A 361 3.34 27.01 -16.62
N ILE A 362 3.26 25.86 -17.28
CA ILE A 362 4.38 25.36 -18.10
C ILE A 362 4.62 26.26 -19.31
N TRP A 363 3.55 26.78 -19.92
CA TRP A 363 3.69 27.76 -20.98
C TRP A 363 4.37 29.05 -20.51
N LEU A 364 3.97 29.60 -19.36
CA LEU A 364 4.53 30.85 -18.85
C LEU A 364 5.95 30.73 -18.30
N LEU A 365 6.30 29.58 -17.69
CA LEU A 365 7.56 29.42 -16.96
C LEU A 365 8.65 28.74 -17.78
N PHE A 366 8.29 27.88 -18.73
CA PHE A 366 9.26 27.09 -19.51
C PHE A 366 9.19 27.37 -21.02
N ASP A 367 8.29 28.26 -21.47
CA ASP A 367 8.02 28.53 -22.90
C ASP A 367 7.72 27.25 -23.72
N VAL A 368 7.14 26.25 -23.05
CA VAL A 368 6.73 24.99 -23.66
C VAL A 368 5.28 25.09 -24.09
N ALA A 369 4.95 24.47 -25.21
CA ALA A 369 3.60 24.50 -25.74
C ALA A 369 2.53 24.01 -24.73
N PRO A 370 1.37 24.70 -24.62
CA PRO A 370 0.40 24.43 -23.55
C PRO A 370 -0.15 22.99 -23.48
N TRP A 371 -0.19 22.26 -24.60
CA TRP A 371 -0.66 20.87 -24.61
C TRP A 371 0.27 19.91 -23.86
N TRP A 372 1.59 20.18 -23.85
CA TRP A 372 2.54 19.44 -23.02
C TRP A 372 2.29 19.71 -21.53
N GLY A 373 1.99 20.96 -21.18
CA GLY A 373 1.58 21.31 -19.82
C GLY A 373 0.25 20.66 -19.42
N ALA A 374 -0.71 20.56 -20.34
CA ALA A 374 -1.97 19.85 -20.10
C ALA A 374 -1.74 18.35 -19.86
N LEU A 375 -0.89 17.71 -20.67
CA LEU A 375 -0.51 16.31 -20.49
C LEU A 375 0.19 16.09 -19.14
N PHE A 376 1.12 16.98 -18.77
CA PHE A 376 1.79 16.97 -17.47
C PHE A 376 0.79 17.01 -16.32
N GLY A 377 -0.11 18.01 -16.32
CA GLY A 377 -1.09 18.17 -15.25
C GLY A 377 -2.04 16.98 -15.15
N ALA A 378 -2.48 16.43 -16.29
CA ALA A 378 -3.32 15.25 -16.32
C ALA A 378 -2.61 14.02 -15.72
N ALA A 379 -1.37 13.75 -16.15
CA ALA A 379 -0.60 12.61 -15.67
C ALA A 379 -0.25 12.74 -14.17
N VAL A 380 0.18 13.92 -13.73
CA VAL A 380 0.44 14.22 -12.31
C VAL A 380 -0.82 14.05 -11.47
N SER A 381 -1.99 14.51 -11.94
CA SER A 381 -3.26 14.32 -11.24
C SER A 381 -3.62 12.84 -11.09
N VAL A 382 -3.46 12.04 -12.15
CA VAL A 382 -3.68 10.59 -12.08
C VAL A 382 -2.75 9.95 -11.07
N ALA A 383 -1.46 10.29 -11.11
CA ALA A 383 -0.48 9.77 -10.15
C ALA A 383 -0.81 10.16 -8.71
N ALA A 384 -1.16 11.43 -8.47
CA ALA A 384 -1.59 11.93 -7.16
C ALA A 384 -2.81 11.17 -6.61
N VAL A 385 -3.84 10.95 -7.44
CA VAL A 385 -5.02 10.17 -7.03
C VAL A 385 -4.66 8.71 -6.75
N LEU A 386 -3.75 8.11 -7.51
CA LEU A 386 -3.26 6.76 -7.23
C LEU A 386 -2.48 6.70 -5.92
N GLY A 387 -1.68 7.72 -5.60
CA GLY A 387 -0.98 7.87 -4.32
C GLY A 387 -1.93 7.85 -3.13
N ASP A 388 -2.97 8.70 -3.15
CA ASP A 388 -4.03 8.75 -2.13
C ASP A 388 -4.73 7.39 -1.93
N LEU A 389 -4.99 6.68 -3.04
CA LEU A 389 -5.64 5.38 -3.01
C LEU A 389 -4.70 4.31 -2.45
N ALA A 390 -3.43 4.31 -2.86
CA ALA A 390 -2.42 3.41 -2.33
C ALA A 390 -2.25 3.60 -0.81
N GLU A 391 -2.18 4.85 -0.33
CA GLU A 391 -2.12 5.12 1.10
C GLU A 391 -3.40 4.64 1.80
N SER A 392 -4.57 4.95 1.23
CA SER A 392 -5.84 4.48 1.77
C SER A 392 -5.88 2.96 1.88
N MET A 393 -5.36 2.21 0.91
CA MET A 393 -5.25 0.74 0.97
C MET A 393 -4.32 0.28 2.08
N ILE A 394 -3.10 0.83 2.16
CA ILE A 394 -2.13 0.50 3.21
C ILE A 394 -2.75 0.73 4.60
N LYS A 395 -3.47 1.83 4.80
CA LYS A 395 -4.14 2.13 6.07
C LYS A 395 -5.20 1.07 6.42
N ARG A 396 -5.99 0.61 5.44
CA ARG A 396 -7.01 -0.42 5.64
C ARG A 396 -6.38 -1.78 5.98
N ASP A 397 -5.33 -2.16 5.26
CA ASP A 397 -4.63 -3.41 5.50
C ASP A 397 -3.98 -3.45 6.89
N LEU A 398 -3.50 -2.30 7.37
CA LEU A 398 -2.92 -2.15 8.71
C LEU A 398 -3.97 -1.90 9.82
N GLY A 399 -5.27 -1.86 9.49
CA GLY A 399 -6.35 -1.61 10.44
C GLY A 399 -6.30 -0.22 11.09
N ILE A 400 -5.63 0.75 10.47
CA ILE A 400 -5.52 2.14 10.94
C ILE A 400 -6.33 3.09 10.07
N LYS A 401 -6.68 4.24 10.65
CA LYS A 401 -7.36 5.32 9.91
C LYS A 401 -6.42 6.44 9.50
N ASP A 402 -5.55 6.84 10.42
CA ASP A 402 -4.59 7.94 10.26
C ASP A 402 -3.20 7.42 10.66
N MET A 403 -2.14 7.82 9.94
CA MET A 403 -0.78 7.31 10.18
C MET A 403 -0.21 7.76 11.54
N SER A 404 -0.56 8.98 11.95
CA SER A 404 -0.16 9.59 13.22
C SER A 404 -1.08 10.76 13.58
N ASN A 405 -0.87 11.33 14.77
CA ASN A 405 -1.48 12.60 15.20
C ASN A 405 -0.40 13.69 15.36
N LEU A 406 0.64 13.66 14.50
CA LEU A 406 1.80 14.54 14.62
C LEU A 406 1.44 16.02 14.38
N LEU A 407 0.50 16.29 13.47
CA LEU A 407 0.04 17.65 13.20
C LEU A 407 -1.33 17.90 13.84
N PRO A 408 -1.46 18.91 14.74
CA PRO A 408 -2.72 19.19 15.42
C PRO A 408 -3.84 19.45 14.40
N GLY A 409 -4.84 18.57 14.40
CA GLY A 409 -6.01 18.67 13.52
C GLY A 409 -5.82 18.25 12.06
N HIS A 410 -4.65 17.73 11.65
CA HIS A 410 -4.34 17.48 10.23
C HIS A 410 -3.86 16.06 9.89
N GLY A 411 -3.69 15.18 10.87
CA GLY A 411 -3.23 13.80 10.66
C GLY A 411 -1.71 13.65 10.79
N GLY A 412 -1.15 12.62 10.16
CA GLY A 412 0.29 12.42 10.03
C GLY A 412 0.89 13.30 8.94
N LEU A 413 2.22 13.39 8.92
CA LEU A 413 2.94 13.97 7.79
C LEU A 413 2.75 13.11 6.53
N MET A 414 2.71 11.79 6.71
CA MET A 414 2.55 10.83 5.62
C MET A 414 1.25 11.05 4.85
N ASP A 415 0.13 11.32 5.55
CA ASP A 415 -1.18 11.65 4.96
C ASP A 415 -1.17 12.94 4.11
N ARG A 416 -0.05 13.66 4.04
CA ARG A 416 0.17 14.85 3.19
C ARG A 416 1.16 14.61 2.06
N LEU A 417 1.97 13.56 2.18
CA LEU A 417 2.99 13.20 1.21
C LEU A 417 2.47 12.17 0.20
N ASP A 418 1.43 11.39 0.50
CA ASP A 418 0.91 10.32 -0.38
C ASP A 418 0.67 10.73 -1.83
N SER A 419 -0.08 11.80 -2.06
CA SER A 419 -0.31 12.32 -3.41
C SER A 419 0.98 12.82 -4.07
N ILE A 420 1.84 13.51 -3.30
CA ILE A 420 3.08 14.11 -3.79
C ILE A 420 4.10 13.04 -4.19
N LEU A 421 4.23 11.97 -3.40
CA LEU A 421 5.19 10.90 -3.63
C LEU A 421 4.97 10.20 -4.97
N PHE A 422 3.72 10.04 -5.41
CA PHE A 422 3.44 9.49 -6.73
C PHE A 422 3.53 10.55 -7.83
N ALA A 423 3.27 11.82 -7.52
CA ALA A 423 3.36 12.92 -8.46
C ALA A 423 4.80 13.24 -8.90
N VAL A 424 5.76 13.25 -7.98
CA VAL A 424 7.13 13.74 -8.26
C VAL A 424 7.93 12.89 -9.26
N PRO A 425 7.85 11.54 -9.30
CA PRO A 425 8.51 10.75 -10.33
C PRO A 425 7.85 10.95 -11.69
N THR A 426 6.51 11.02 -11.75
CA THR A 426 5.77 11.33 -12.98
C THR A 426 6.17 12.70 -13.53
N ALA A 427 6.27 13.70 -12.66
CA ALA A 427 6.69 15.03 -13.04
C ALA A 427 8.14 15.05 -13.56
N TYR A 428 9.06 14.38 -12.86
CA TYR A 428 10.46 14.24 -13.28
C TYR A 428 10.58 13.65 -14.69
N LEU A 429 9.93 12.52 -14.94
CA LEU A 429 9.99 11.85 -16.24
C LEU A 429 9.43 12.71 -17.36
N LEU A 430 8.30 13.39 -17.14
CA LEU A 430 7.67 14.23 -18.16
C LEU A 430 8.47 15.49 -18.45
N LEU A 431 8.95 16.18 -17.42
CA LEU A 431 9.78 17.37 -17.58
C LEU A 431 11.12 17.04 -18.22
N ALA A 432 11.69 15.85 -17.97
CA ALA A 432 12.89 15.41 -18.67
C ALA A 432 12.69 15.25 -20.19
N VAL A 433 11.47 14.96 -20.64
CA VAL A 433 11.16 14.75 -22.06
C VAL A 433 10.97 16.06 -22.83
N PHE A 434 10.18 17.01 -22.31
CA PHE A 434 9.81 18.22 -23.06
C PHE A 434 10.39 19.52 -22.51
N ALA A 435 11.05 19.49 -21.34
CA ALA A 435 11.87 20.57 -20.81
C ALA A 435 13.25 20.03 -20.43
N PRO A 436 14.02 19.44 -21.38
CA PRO A 436 15.35 18.92 -21.08
C PRO A 436 16.30 20.05 -20.68
N VAL A 437 17.23 19.75 -19.78
CA VAL A 437 18.30 20.69 -19.42
C VAL A 437 19.12 20.95 -20.67
N VAL A 438 19.15 22.20 -21.13
CA VAL A 438 20.01 22.59 -22.25
C VAL A 438 21.41 22.73 -21.68
N SER A 439 22.19 21.65 -21.76
CA SER A 439 23.60 21.59 -21.36
C SER A 439 24.50 22.41 -22.28
#